data_AF-A0A0F9DA78-F1
#
_entry.id   AF-A0A0F9DA78-F1
#
_cell.length_a   1.000
_cell.length_b   1.000
_cell.length_c   1.000
_cell.angle_alpha   90.00
_cell.angle_beta   90.00
_cell.angle_gamma   90.00
#
_symmetry.space_group_name_H-M   'P 1'
#
loop_
_entity.id
_entity.type
_entity.pdbx_description
1 polymer ?
#
loop_
_entity_poly.entity_id
_entity_poly.type
_entity_poly.pdbx_seq_one_letter_code
_entity_poly.pdbx_strand_id
1 'polypeptide(L)'
;MQRVACGIERFSPPDFESAHQLPQPTTPEPRENVLEYLDVAVLFLALLLSSYLVLKKRSRKLIFVLMIFSIAYFGFWREGCICPIGAIQNAVLTIFDADYAASITVILFLLLPLAFTLFFGRMFCAGVCPLGAIQDVFLLKPI
;
A
#
# COMPACT_ATOMS: atom_id res chain seq x y z
N MET A 1 -3.98 -0.32 28.41
CA MET A 1 -3.58 -1.75 28.51
C MET A 1 -3.76 -2.32 27.11
N GLN A 2 -2.76 -2.13 26.24
CA GLN A 2 -2.87 -2.37 24.79
C GLN A 2 -2.89 -3.88 24.54
N ARG A 3 -3.94 -4.38 23.89
CA ARG A 3 -4.04 -5.80 23.51
C ARG A 3 -3.09 -6.04 22.34
N VAL A 4 -2.07 -6.86 22.60
CA VAL A 4 -1.15 -7.38 21.59
C VAL A 4 -1.95 -8.27 20.64
N ALA A 5 -1.84 -8.05 19.32
CA ALA A 5 -2.32 -8.99 18.33
C ALA A 5 -1.65 -10.34 18.61
N CYS A 6 -2.42 -11.32 19.09
CA CYS A 6 -1.93 -12.66 19.39
C CYS A 6 -1.72 -13.42 18.08
N GLY A 7 -0.66 -13.08 17.35
CA GLY A 7 -0.09 -13.98 16.36
C GLY A 7 0.53 -15.14 17.14
N ILE A 8 0.07 -16.38 16.89
CA ILE A 8 0.77 -17.56 17.39
C ILE A 8 2.18 -17.51 16.81
N GLU A 9 3.17 -17.19 17.65
CA GLU A 9 4.58 -17.36 17.32
C GLU A 9 4.83 -18.86 17.19
N ARG A 10 4.77 -19.32 15.94
CA ARG A 10 4.94 -20.73 15.60
C ARG A 10 6.41 -21.17 15.75
N PHE A 11 7.33 -20.21 15.75
CA PHE A 11 8.77 -20.40 15.90
C PHE A 11 9.28 -19.38 16.91
N SER A 12 10.07 -19.85 17.89
CA SER A 12 10.74 -18.96 18.83
C SER A 12 11.71 -18.05 18.07
N PRO A 13 11.80 -16.75 18.44
CA PRO A 13 12.85 -15.88 17.93
C PRO A 13 14.23 -16.51 18.19
N PRO A 14 15.19 -16.37 17.26
CA PRO A 14 16.54 -16.85 17.50
C PRO A 14 17.16 -16.11 18.70
N ASP A 15 17.83 -16.86 19.58
CA ASP A 15 18.62 -16.27 20.66
C ASP A 15 19.82 -15.52 20.05
N PHE A 16 19.76 -14.19 20.04
CA PHE A 16 20.87 -13.37 19.60
C PHE A 16 21.94 -13.36 20.71
N GLU A 17 23.19 -13.67 20.39
CA GLU A 17 24.32 -13.59 21.34
C GLU A 17 24.60 -12.16 21.84
N SER A 18 24.10 -11.17 21.10
CA SER A 18 24.12 -9.75 21.50
C SER A 18 22.79 -9.38 22.15
N ALA A 19 22.80 -8.40 23.08
CA ALA A 19 21.62 -7.86 23.76
C ALA A 19 20.67 -7.08 22.82
N HIS A 20 20.37 -7.64 21.65
CA HIS A 20 19.51 -7.07 20.63
C HIS A 20 18.06 -7.17 21.10
N GLN A 21 17.44 -6.01 21.37
CA GLN A 21 16.01 -5.93 21.66
C GLN A 21 15.24 -5.82 20.35
N LEU A 22 14.23 -6.68 20.20
CA LEU A 22 13.30 -6.59 19.07
C LEU A 22 12.59 -5.22 19.11
N PRO A 23 12.56 -4.48 17.99
CA PRO A 23 11.84 -3.22 17.93
C PRO A 23 10.35 -3.48 18.15
N GLN A 24 9.72 -2.68 19.02
CA GLN A 24 8.27 -2.74 19.16
C GLN A 24 7.62 -2.14 17.91
N PRO A 25 6.54 -2.77 17.39
CA PRO A 25 5.81 -2.22 16.24
C PRO A 25 5.27 -0.85 16.63
N THR A 26 5.79 0.20 15.99
CA THR A 26 5.27 1.55 16.12
C THR A 26 3.92 1.62 15.42
N THR A 27 2.88 2.03 16.13
CA THR A 27 1.62 2.50 15.53
C THR A 27 1.84 3.97 15.17
N PRO A 28 2.20 4.33 13.92
CA PRO A 28 2.37 5.73 13.58
C PRO A 28 1.04 6.46 13.84
N GLU A 29 1.11 7.62 14.49
CA GLU A 29 -0.06 8.48 14.62
C GLU A 29 -0.61 8.82 13.22
N PRO A 30 -1.95 8.90 13.08
CA PRO A 30 -2.56 9.38 11.84
C PRO A 30 -1.90 10.70 11.43
N ARG A 31 -1.37 10.78 10.20
CA ARG A 31 -0.88 12.05 9.66
C ARG A 31 -2.04 13.05 9.71
N GLU A 32 -1.73 14.33 9.90
CA GLU A 32 -2.68 15.45 9.79
C GLU A 32 -3.81 15.14 8.78
N ASN A 33 -5.08 15.15 9.22
CA ASN A 33 -6.24 14.62 8.48
C ASN A 33 -6.29 15.07 7.00
N VAL A 34 -5.79 16.27 6.70
CA VAL A 34 -5.75 16.85 5.34
C VAL A 34 -4.86 16.05 4.39
N LEU A 35 -3.71 15.54 4.85
CA LEU A 35 -2.78 14.76 4.04
C LEU A 35 -3.38 13.39 3.68
N GLU A 36 -4.17 12.80 4.56
CA GLU A 36 -4.81 11.51 4.31
C GLU A 36 -5.82 11.55 3.15
N TYR A 37 -6.67 12.58 3.11
CA TYR A 37 -7.62 12.77 2.01
C TYR A 37 -6.92 13.09 0.70
N LEU A 38 -5.81 13.84 0.76
CA LEU A 38 -5.00 14.15 -0.43
C LEU A 38 -4.41 12.88 -1.01
N ASP A 39 -3.89 11.96 -0.19
CA ASP A 39 -3.37 10.67 -0.63
C ASP A 39 -4.43 9.82 -1.33
N VAL A 40 -5.68 9.80 -0.81
CA VAL A 40 -6.81 9.10 -1.46
C VAL A 40 -7.13 9.73 -2.81
N ALA A 41 -7.15 11.06 -2.88
CA ALA A 41 -7.41 11.78 -4.13
C ALA A 41 -6.32 11.46 -5.18
N VAL A 42 -5.05 11.48 -4.79
CA VAL A 42 -3.93 11.11 -5.67
C VAL A 42 -4.03 9.65 -6.12
N LEU A 43 -4.41 8.74 -5.23
CA LEU A 43 -4.64 7.33 -5.57
C LEU A 43 -5.76 7.19 -6.61
N PHE A 44 -6.89 7.84 -6.38
CA PHE A 44 -8.04 7.80 -7.28
C PHE A 44 -7.68 8.33 -8.68
N LEU A 45 -6.99 9.46 -8.74
CA LEU A 45 -6.51 10.04 -10.01
C LEU A 45 -5.49 9.11 -10.69
N ALA A 46 -4.56 8.53 -9.95
CA ALA A 46 -3.58 7.59 -10.50
C ALA A 46 -4.26 6.33 -11.06
N LEU A 47 -5.29 5.80 -10.39
CA LEU A 47 -6.09 4.68 -10.88
C LEU A 47 -6.86 5.03 -12.16
N LEU A 48 -7.50 6.19 -12.21
CA LEU A 48 -8.17 6.67 -13.43
C LEU A 48 -7.19 6.83 -14.59
N LEU A 49 -6.03 7.44 -14.34
CA LEU A 49 -5.01 7.65 -15.36
C LEU A 49 -4.43 6.31 -15.83
N SER A 50 -4.13 5.39 -14.91
CA SER A 50 -3.69 4.03 -15.23
C SER A 50 -4.72 3.32 -16.12
N SER A 51 -5.99 3.33 -15.72
CA SER A 51 -7.08 2.75 -16.51
C SER A 51 -7.17 3.34 -17.92
N TYR A 52 -7.09 4.68 -18.03
CA TYR A 52 -7.13 5.39 -19.30
C TYR A 52 -5.94 5.08 -20.21
N LEU A 53 -4.72 5.10 -19.64
CA LEU A 53 -3.48 4.85 -20.37
C LEU A 53 -3.39 3.41 -20.87
N VAL A 54 -3.85 2.44 -20.09
CA VAL A 54 -3.86 1.02 -20.46
C VAL A 54 -4.95 0.72 -21.49
N LEU A 55 -6.19 1.16 -21.25
CA LEU A 55 -7.32 0.76 -22.11
C LEU A 55 -7.39 1.57 -23.41
N LYS A 56 -7.21 2.88 -23.35
CA LYS A 56 -7.40 3.77 -24.50
C LYS A 56 -6.10 4.04 -25.25
N LYS A 57 -5.03 4.44 -24.53
CA LYS A 57 -3.79 4.92 -25.16
C LYS A 57 -2.78 3.81 -25.47
N ARG A 58 -2.84 2.68 -24.75
CA ARG A 58 -1.96 1.49 -24.87
C ARG A 58 -0.46 1.84 -24.97
N SER A 59 0.00 2.82 -24.19
CA SER A 59 1.38 3.31 -24.25
C SER A 59 2.20 2.88 -23.04
N ARG A 60 3.17 1.98 -23.26
CA ARG A 60 4.10 1.49 -22.22
C ARG A 60 4.90 2.62 -21.57
N LYS A 61 5.36 3.60 -22.36
CA LYS A 61 6.17 4.73 -21.85
C LYS A 61 5.42 5.58 -20.83
N LEU A 62 4.12 5.81 -21.04
CA LEU A 62 3.32 6.64 -20.13
C LEU A 62 2.98 5.91 -18.85
N ILE A 63 2.73 4.60 -18.92
CA ILE A 63 2.57 3.76 -17.73
C ILE A 63 3.87 3.77 -16.91
N PHE A 64 5.03 3.69 -17.57
CA PHE A 64 6.33 3.76 -16.90
C PHE A 64 6.56 5.10 -16.19
N VAL A 65 6.18 6.23 -16.80
CA VAL A 65 6.23 7.55 -16.13
C VAL A 65 5.29 7.59 -14.92
N LEU A 66 4.08 7.04 -15.05
CA LEU A 66 3.13 6.95 -13.94
C LEU A 66 3.68 6.10 -12.79
N MET A 67 4.36 5.00 -13.10
CA MET A 67 5.02 4.15 -12.12
C MET A 67 6.13 4.88 -11.36
N ILE A 68 6.98 5.65 -12.04
CA ILE A 68 8.01 6.48 -11.40
C ILE A 68 7.36 7.52 -10.48
N PHE A 69 6.29 8.18 -10.94
CA PHE A 69 5.53 9.11 -10.13
C PHE A 69 4.97 8.44 -8.87
N SER A 70 4.41 7.23 -9.00
CA SER A 70 3.89 6.46 -7.87
C SER A 70 4.98 6.05 -6.87
N ILE A 71 6.18 5.72 -7.32
CA ILE A 71 7.32 5.46 -6.42
C ILE A 71 7.71 6.74 -5.66
N ALA A 72 7.85 7.87 -6.36
CA ALA A 72 8.22 9.14 -5.75
C ALA A 72 7.19 9.58 -4.71
N TYR A 73 5.90 9.51 -5.05
CA TYR A 73 4.82 9.95 -4.19
C TYR A 73 4.48 8.94 -3.09
N PHE A 74 4.07 7.72 -3.44
CA PHE A 74 3.62 6.74 -2.44
C PHE A 74 4.76 6.02 -1.72
N GLY A 75 5.96 5.96 -2.32
CA GLY A 75 7.13 5.36 -1.69
C GLY A 75 7.87 6.34 -0.79
N PHE A 76 8.41 7.42 -1.38
CA PHE A 76 9.28 8.34 -0.65
C PHE A 76 8.51 9.41 0.13
N TRP A 77 7.55 10.10 -0.48
CA TRP A 77 6.83 11.18 0.21
C TRP A 77 5.89 10.66 1.30
N ARG A 78 5.22 9.53 1.03
CA ARG A 78 4.35 8.90 2.02
C ARG A 78 5.10 8.06 3.06
N GLU A 79 6.37 7.75 2.82
CA GLU A 79 7.24 6.93 3.68
C GLU A 79 6.69 5.53 4.03
N GLY A 80 5.60 5.08 3.40
CA GLY A 80 4.92 3.86 3.86
C GLY A 80 3.66 3.46 3.10
N CYS A 81 3.51 2.13 2.99
CA CYS A 81 2.54 1.40 2.19
C CYS A 81 1.21 1.21 2.94
N ILE A 82 0.31 2.19 2.90
CA ILE A 82 -1.12 1.82 2.91
C ILE A 82 -1.43 1.41 1.47
N CYS A 83 -1.18 0.15 1.18
CA CYS A 83 -1.59 -0.52 -0.05
C CYS A 83 -2.81 -1.39 0.26
N PRO A 84 -3.61 -1.80 -0.74
CA PRO A 84 -4.75 -2.70 -0.51
C PRO A 84 -4.38 -3.98 0.26
N ILE A 85 -3.13 -4.46 0.17
CA ILE A 85 -2.64 -5.62 0.93
C ILE A 85 -2.47 -5.29 2.43
N GLY A 86 -1.81 -4.17 2.76
CA GLY A 86 -1.67 -3.72 4.15
C GLY A 86 -3.00 -3.23 4.74
N ALA A 87 -3.91 -2.71 3.92
CA ALA A 87 -5.24 -2.31 4.33
C ALA A 87 -6.11 -3.50 4.76
N ILE A 88 -5.91 -4.70 4.19
CA ILE A 88 -6.59 -5.92 4.66
C ILE A 88 -6.20 -6.22 6.11
N GLN A 89 -4.92 -6.12 6.47
CA GLN A 89 -4.47 -6.36 7.84
C GLN A 89 -5.14 -5.37 8.82
N ASN A 90 -5.20 -4.09 8.44
CA ASN A 90 -5.87 -3.06 9.24
C ASN A 90 -7.39 -3.27 9.33
N ALA A 91 -8.04 -3.70 8.24
CA ALA A 91 -9.45 -4.01 8.22
C ALA A 91 -9.79 -5.20 9.13
N VAL A 92 -8.96 -6.25 9.12
CA VAL A 92 -9.10 -7.40 10.02
C VAL A 92 -8.92 -6.96 11.47
N LEU A 93 -7.90 -6.16 11.80
CA LEU A 93 -7.70 -5.63 13.15
C LEU A 93 -8.91 -4.83 13.65
N THR A 94 -9.54 -4.02 12.78
CA THR A 94 -10.74 -3.25 13.11
C THR A 94 -11.97 -4.13 13.39
N ILE A 95 -12.06 -5.29 12.75
CA ILE A 95 -13.18 -6.22 12.93
C ILE A 95 -13.02 -7.03 14.23
N PHE A 96 -11.79 -7.41 14.57
CA PHE A 96 -11.51 -8.31 15.70
C PHE A 96 -11.08 -7.60 16.99
N ASP A 97 -10.69 -6.32 16.94
CA ASP A 97 -10.36 -5.51 18.10
C ASP A 97 -11.22 -4.24 18.17
N ALA A 98 -12.09 -4.15 19.18
CA ALA A 98 -13.04 -3.06 19.33
C ALA A 98 -12.37 -1.71 19.72
N ASP A 99 -11.12 -1.76 20.22
CA ASP A 99 -10.33 -0.57 20.54
C ASP A 99 -9.54 -0.04 19.32
N TYR A 100 -9.53 -0.79 18.21
CA TYR A 100 -8.81 -0.42 16.99
C TYR A 100 -9.76 0.17 15.95
N ALA A 101 -9.89 1.50 15.90
CA ALA A 101 -10.62 2.20 14.86
C ALA A 101 -9.70 2.52 13.67
N ALA A 102 -9.78 1.77 12.57
CA ALA A 102 -9.07 2.15 11.34
C ALA A 102 -9.61 3.48 10.78
N SER A 103 -8.69 4.34 10.33
CA SER A 103 -9.03 5.57 9.60
C SER A 103 -9.82 5.24 8.32
N ILE A 104 -10.78 6.09 7.97
CA ILE A 104 -11.59 6.04 6.73
C ILE A 104 -10.67 5.90 5.50
N THR A 105 -9.50 6.51 5.56
CA THR A 105 -8.44 6.44 4.54
C THR A 105 -8.04 5.01 4.23
N VAL A 106 -7.89 4.15 5.24
CA VAL A 106 -7.51 2.74 5.06
C VAL A 106 -8.58 1.97 4.29
N ILE A 107 -9.85 2.21 4.63
CA ILE A 107 -11.00 1.58 3.95
C ILE A 107 -11.05 2.03 2.49
N LEU A 108 -10.84 3.33 2.22
CA LEU A 108 -10.80 3.84 0.85
C LEU A 108 -9.63 3.27 0.05
N PHE A 109 -8.44 3.14 0.64
CA PHE A 109 -7.28 2.51 0.00
C PHE A 109 -7.48 1.02 -0.30
N LEU A 110 -8.40 0.34 0.38
CA LEU A 110 -8.82 -1.02 0.04
C LEU A 110 -9.89 -1.04 -1.06
N LEU A 111 -10.95 -0.24 -0.89
CA LEU A 111 -12.13 -0.28 -1.76
C LEU A 111 -11.85 0.30 -3.15
N LEU A 112 -11.07 1.38 -3.27
CA LEU A 112 -10.81 2.01 -4.56
C LEU A 112 -10.06 1.07 -5.53
N PRO A 113 -8.89 0.50 -5.17
CA PRO A 113 -8.24 -0.48 -6.02
C PRO A 113 -9.11 -1.69 -6.30
N LEU A 114 -9.87 -2.18 -5.31
CA LEU A 114 -10.74 -3.35 -5.49
C LEU A 114 -11.83 -3.07 -6.54
N ALA A 115 -12.55 -1.96 -6.42
CA ALA A 115 -13.57 -1.55 -7.38
C ALA A 115 -12.97 -1.39 -8.78
N PHE A 116 -11.85 -0.67 -8.91
CA PHE A 116 -11.17 -0.52 -10.20
C PHE A 116 -10.72 -1.85 -10.78
N THR A 117 -10.27 -2.79 -9.94
CA THR A 117 -9.85 -4.10 -10.44
C THR A 117 -11.00 -4.96 -10.94
N LEU A 118 -12.17 -4.83 -10.32
CA LEU A 118 -13.36 -5.55 -10.74
C LEU A 118 -13.85 -5.10 -12.12
N PHE A 119 -13.76 -3.80 -12.43
CA PHE A 119 -14.23 -3.26 -13.72
C PHE A 119 -13.15 -3.20 -14.80
N PHE A 120 -11.90 -2.90 -14.44
CA PHE A 120 -10.83 -2.57 -15.40
C PHE A 120 -9.62 -3.53 -15.34
N GLY A 121 -9.61 -4.51 -14.44
CA GLY A 121 -8.52 -5.49 -14.30
C GLY A 121 -7.36 -5.00 -13.42
N ARG A 122 -6.15 -5.56 -13.57
CA ARG A 122 -5.00 -5.35 -12.64
C ARG A 122 -4.32 -3.95 -12.70
N MET A 123 -5.11 -2.87 -12.76
CA MET A 123 -4.63 -1.50 -12.95
C MET A 123 -3.81 -0.93 -11.80
N PHE A 124 -4.07 -1.38 -10.57
CA PHE A 124 -3.28 -0.97 -9.40
C PHE A 124 -1.86 -1.55 -9.48
N CYS A 125 -1.74 -2.89 -9.58
CA CYS A 125 -0.44 -3.55 -9.62
C CYS A 125 0.38 -3.21 -10.87
N ALA A 126 -0.28 -2.97 -12.01
CA ALA A 126 0.38 -2.69 -13.29
C ALA A 126 0.70 -1.21 -13.55
N GLY A 127 0.45 -0.31 -12.61
CA GLY A 127 0.71 1.12 -12.83
C GLY A 127 0.95 1.93 -11.57
N VAL A 128 0.18 1.70 -10.51
CA VAL A 128 0.17 2.56 -9.32
C VAL A 128 0.97 1.97 -8.15
N CYS A 129 1.13 0.65 -8.09
CA CYS A 129 1.81 -0.03 -7.01
C CYS A 129 3.34 0.24 -7.06
N PRO A 130 3.95 0.82 -6.01
CA PRO A 130 5.39 1.09 -5.99
C PRO A 130 6.23 -0.20 -6.03
N LEU A 131 5.78 -1.27 -5.37
CA LEU A 131 6.45 -2.58 -5.42
C LEU A 131 6.38 -3.21 -6.82
N GLY A 132 5.23 -3.09 -7.49
CA GLY A 132 5.08 -3.54 -8.87
C GLY A 132 5.95 -2.73 -9.83
N ALA A 133 5.98 -1.41 -9.65
CA ALA A 133 6.81 -0.49 -10.42
C ALA A 133 8.31 -0.81 -10.29
N ILE A 134 8.79 -1.08 -9.07
CA ILE A 134 10.19 -1.49 -8.85
C ILE A 134 10.49 -2.79 -9.62
N GLN A 135 9.61 -3.79 -9.54
CA GLN A 135 9.79 -5.05 -10.27
C GLN A 135 9.84 -4.83 -11.79
N ASP A 136 8.93 -4.03 -12.35
CA ASP A 136 8.89 -3.72 -13.79
C ASP A 136 10.10 -2.90 -14.26
N VAL A 137 10.64 -2.01 -13.42
CA VAL A 137 11.87 -1.23 -13.72
C VAL A 137 13.08 -2.16 -13.84
N PHE A 138 13.25 -3.12 -12.94
CA PHE A 138 14.38 -4.05 -13.00
C PHE A 138 14.24 -5.11 -14.10
N LEU A 139 13.01 -5.42 -14.54
CA LEU A 139 12.73 -6.38 -15.61
C LEU A 139 12.88 -5.81 -17.03
N LEU A 140 13.27 -4.54 -17.19
CA LEU A 140 13.41 -3.87 -18.50
C LEU A 140 14.41 -4.56 -19.46
N LYS A 141 15.35 -5.35 -18.94
CA LYS A 141 16.18 -6.26 -19.73
C LYS A 141 15.98 -7.69 -19.23
N PRO A 142 15.13 -8.50 -19.88
CA PRO A 142 15.22 -9.93 -19.70
C PRO A 142 16.60 -10.37 -20.22
N ILE A 143 17.33 -11.11 -19.38
CA ILE A 143 18.57 -11.80 -19.75
C ILE A 143 18.34 -12.83 -20.85
#